data_AF-A0A179I9J1-F1
#
_entry.id   AF-A0A179I9J1-F1
#
_cell.length_a   1.000
_cell.length_b   1.000
_cell.length_c   1.000
_cell.angle_alpha   90.00
_cell.angle_beta   90.00
_cell.angle_gamma   90.00
#
_symmetry.space_group_name_H-M   'P 1'
#
loop_
_entity.id
_entity.type
_entity.pdbx_description
1 polymer ?
#
loop_
_entity_poly.entity_id
_entity_poly.type
_entity_poly.pdbx_seq_one_letter_code
_entity_poly.pdbx_strand_id
1 'polypeptide(L)'
;MAPAALSPSAAEEGHSSWRARSEERKEEYIRSINTLDVCALASYYHGSQPCAEFREHKRGSHNVCYFIEFPNDRTRWVVRFPLTSVLQDAHRKLDSEIATMEFYAHLADFHSQMRGLEFDAAGALTLGPDGTFKITAPLPMDIAAMESRGDYPESWLKMTTTLESYTDQMYALLLRRAAEPVPEMGLLDVQYLIFALQDFESRMQEFASSSPKHKFVLTHGDLQPSNIILGEDFSIKGIIDWEWAGTVPAPFFVPPLWLGKNIAPVANDDDFRNSFFSIRNALAVGDSKLTREWPENLYCSTKYFIPAALLNQQFFMTVYYTQLFPIYFGEAQQHVKVRQFFQDDGPDGIHSRRVASLMRARPPKSRRALASHCTAVPKILRFRVSTEEHRRNNQTPEPMNSLKRRAEEAAPENTNKKKRKNKFSAEDKSLDTELGLNMLFSRMDNQLLADYLAQKLGRFGTDLSPVELSDMTVSGTAITDSTDFTEQRTLEKLPDFLGHFCKNPDSLAKASKKKGNPHSIIVTGAGLRAADIVRAVRKFASKEIAVAKLFAKHMKVDEQVKFLEKMRVSIAVGTPARLSELIDNGMCP
;
A
#
# COMPACT_ATOMS: atom_id res chain seq x y z
N MET A 1 -28.38 -1.66 34.42
CA MET A 1 -27.21 -0.88 34.90
C MET A 1 -26.09 -1.10 33.92
N ALA A 2 -25.72 -0.08 33.15
CA ALA A 2 -24.62 -0.14 32.18
C ALA A 2 -23.30 -0.45 32.90
N PRO A 3 -22.39 -1.27 32.33
CA PRO A 3 -21.10 -1.53 32.94
C PRO A 3 -20.30 -0.23 32.96
N ALA A 4 -19.75 0.11 34.13
CA ALA A 4 -18.89 1.26 34.32
C ALA A 4 -17.74 1.22 33.31
N ALA A 5 -17.59 2.29 32.55
CA ALA A 5 -16.43 2.51 31.69
C ALA A 5 -15.18 2.38 32.57
N LEU A 6 -14.19 1.58 32.12
CA LEU A 6 -12.85 1.61 32.68
C LEU A 6 -12.39 3.08 32.71
N SER A 7 -11.96 3.56 33.89
CA SER A 7 -11.50 4.93 34.06
C SER A 7 -10.28 5.19 33.15
N PRO A 8 -10.23 6.32 32.42
CA PRO A 8 -9.11 6.65 31.52
C PRO A 8 -7.73 6.66 32.21
N SER A 9 -7.70 6.97 33.52
CA SER A 9 -6.45 7.23 34.25
C SER A 9 -5.50 6.02 34.34
N ALA A 10 -6.03 4.79 34.47
CA ALA A 10 -5.18 3.60 34.62
C ALA A 10 -4.53 3.17 33.29
N ALA A 11 -5.12 3.52 32.15
CA ALA A 11 -4.55 3.29 30.84
C ALA A 11 -3.48 4.34 30.49
N GLU A 12 -3.70 5.60 30.90
CA GLU A 12 -2.74 6.71 30.72
C GLU A 12 -1.47 6.54 31.58
N GLU A 13 -1.59 6.12 32.85
CA GLU A 13 -0.44 5.88 33.73
C GLU A 13 0.46 4.73 33.23
N GLY A 14 -0.13 3.65 32.73
CA GLY A 14 0.61 2.52 32.14
C GLY A 14 1.32 2.88 30.82
N HIS A 15 0.67 3.68 29.97
CA HIS A 15 1.26 4.18 28.72
C HIS A 15 2.46 5.09 28.95
N SER A 16 2.38 5.99 29.94
CA SER A 16 3.47 6.90 30.31
C SER A 16 4.70 6.14 30.83
N SER A 17 4.48 5.10 31.66
CA SER A 17 5.55 4.31 32.26
C SER A 17 6.34 3.45 31.27
N TRP A 18 5.68 2.82 30.29
CA TRP A 18 6.37 2.04 29.26
C TRP A 18 7.20 2.94 28.33
N ARG A 19 6.68 4.10 27.94
CA ARG A 19 7.39 5.06 27.08
C ARG A 19 8.64 5.59 27.74
N ALA A 20 8.54 6.03 29.00
CA ALA A 20 9.69 6.51 29.77
C ALA A 20 10.80 5.45 29.83
N ARG A 21 10.43 4.19 30.10
CA ARG A 21 11.38 3.06 30.10
C ARG A 21 11.94 2.72 28.73
N SER A 22 11.13 2.83 27.67
CA SER A 22 11.62 2.64 26.32
C SER A 22 12.62 3.72 25.91
N GLU A 23 12.39 4.97 26.29
CA GLU A 23 13.34 6.07 26.05
C GLU A 23 14.63 5.90 26.85
N GLU A 24 14.53 5.50 28.12
CA GLU A 24 15.69 5.23 28.97
C GLU A 24 16.59 4.12 28.36
N ARG A 25 15.99 3.02 27.88
CA ARG A 25 16.72 1.94 27.18
C ARG A 25 17.34 2.40 25.86
N LYS A 26 16.73 3.35 25.15
CA LYS A 26 17.34 3.96 23.95
C LYS A 26 18.59 4.74 24.32
N GLU A 27 18.49 5.59 25.34
CA GLU A 27 19.61 6.42 25.78
C GLU A 27 20.75 5.60 26.38
N GLU A 28 20.45 4.57 27.16
CA GLU A 28 21.47 3.65 27.68
C GLU A 28 22.22 2.93 26.57
N TYR A 29 21.51 2.46 25.54
CA TYR A 29 22.14 1.86 24.38
C TYR A 29 23.03 2.87 23.62
N ILE A 30 22.55 4.10 23.38
CA ILE A 30 23.37 5.13 22.72
C ILE A 30 24.62 5.47 23.55
N ARG A 31 24.47 5.59 24.89
CA ARG A 31 25.61 5.81 25.81
C ARG A 31 26.62 4.68 25.79
N SER A 32 26.21 3.46 25.42
CA SER A 32 27.13 2.31 25.30
C SER A 32 27.99 2.35 24.02
N ILE A 33 27.63 3.17 23.02
CA ILE A 33 28.37 3.29 21.77
C ILE A 33 29.50 4.31 21.94
N ASN A 34 30.74 3.84 21.85
CA ASN A 34 31.93 4.69 21.91
C ASN A 34 32.23 5.32 20.55
N THR A 35 32.23 6.65 20.47
CA THR A 35 32.54 7.40 19.24
C THR A 35 33.90 7.04 18.64
N LEU A 36 34.90 6.70 19.45
CA LEU A 36 36.22 6.28 18.93
C LEU A 36 36.12 4.98 18.11
N ASP A 37 35.29 4.04 18.55
CA ASP A 37 35.06 2.78 17.84
C ASP A 37 34.26 3.03 16.55
N VAL A 38 33.33 4.00 16.56
CA VAL A 38 32.62 4.46 15.35
C VAL A 38 33.60 5.04 14.33
N CYS A 39 34.54 5.89 14.76
CA CYS A 39 35.58 6.43 13.89
C CYS A 39 36.53 5.31 13.40
N ALA A 40 36.90 4.35 14.26
CA ALA A 40 37.73 3.22 13.86
C ALA A 40 37.03 2.37 12.77
N LEU A 41 35.73 2.13 12.93
CA LEU A 41 34.91 1.43 11.94
C LEU A 41 34.84 2.20 10.61
N ALA A 42 34.54 3.50 10.66
CA ALA A 42 34.48 4.35 9.47
C ALA A 42 35.84 4.42 8.76
N SER A 43 36.92 4.57 9.52
CA SER A 43 38.30 4.55 9.05
C SER A 43 38.61 3.23 8.33
N TYR A 44 38.28 2.09 8.95
CA TYR A 44 38.50 0.77 8.37
C TYR A 44 37.86 0.63 6.97
N TYR A 45 36.59 1.05 6.83
CA TYR A 45 35.88 0.99 5.55
C TYR A 45 36.31 2.05 4.53
N HIS A 46 36.96 3.14 4.95
CA HIS A 46 37.51 4.18 4.07
C HIS A 46 39.04 4.04 3.90
N GLY A 47 39.52 2.80 3.75
CA GLY A 47 40.94 2.53 3.48
C GLY A 47 41.90 2.92 4.61
N SER A 48 41.45 2.83 5.87
CA SER A 48 42.21 3.21 7.07
C SER A 48 42.63 4.67 7.14
N GLN A 49 41.88 5.57 6.49
CA GLN A 49 42.13 7.00 6.58
C GLN A 49 41.67 7.58 7.94
N PRO A 50 42.37 8.59 8.48
CA PRO A 50 41.94 9.26 9.70
C PRO A 50 40.59 9.97 9.48
N CYS A 51 39.72 9.92 10.49
CA CYS A 51 38.42 10.57 10.46
C CYS A 51 38.02 11.06 11.84
N ALA A 52 37.07 11.99 11.88
CA ALA A 52 36.54 12.53 13.12
C ALA A 52 35.05 12.85 12.99
N GLU A 53 34.34 12.84 14.11
CA GLU A 53 32.97 13.34 14.17
C GLU A 53 32.97 14.87 14.02
N PHE A 54 32.27 15.40 13.01
CA PHE A 54 32.26 16.84 12.72
C PHE A 54 31.04 17.58 13.30
N ARG A 55 30.06 16.83 13.81
CA ARG A 55 28.88 17.36 14.50
C ARG A 55 28.27 16.29 15.38
N GLU A 56 27.56 16.71 16.42
CA GLU A 56 26.88 15.83 17.36
C GLU A 56 25.95 14.84 16.64
N HIS A 57 26.08 13.56 17.01
CA HIS A 57 25.21 12.49 16.56
C HIS A 57 23.73 12.79 16.84
N LYS A 58 22.86 12.37 15.92
CA LYS A 58 21.41 12.56 16.04
C LYS A 58 20.71 11.23 16.13
N ARG A 59 19.72 11.12 17.01
CA ARG A 59 18.83 9.96 17.08
C ARG A 59 17.48 10.26 16.47
N GLY A 60 16.95 9.30 15.72
CA GLY A 60 15.52 9.20 15.41
C GLY A 60 14.85 8.15 16.30
N SER A 61 13.64 7.72 15.92
CA SER A 61 12.92 6.68 16.68
C SER A 61 13.60 5.31 16.63
N HIS A 62 14.32 4.99 15.54
CA HIS A 62 14.83 3.65 15.26
C HIS A 62 16.34 3.55 15.03
N ASN A 63 17.00 4.67 14.74
CA ASN A 63 18.42 4.71 14.40
C ASN A 63 19.11 5.87 15.12
N VAL A 64 20.38 5.69 15.48
CA VAL A 64 21.30 6.78 15.84
C VAL A 64 22.31 6.97 14.71
N CYS A 65 22.56 8.23 14.34
CA CYS A 65 23.39 8.63 13.22
C CYS A 65 24.59 9.43 13.72
N TYR A 66 25.81 8.92 13.50
CA TYR A 66 27.07 9.63 13.74
C TYR A 66 27.57 10.25 12.45
N PHE A 67 28.10 11.47 12.53
CA PHE A 67 28.45 12.26 11.36
C PHE A 67 29.96 12.43 11.26
N ILE A 68 30.58 11.68 10.36
CA ILE A 68 32.03 11.54 10.25
C ILE A 68 32.54 12.33 9.05
N GLU A 69 33.66 13.02 9.19
CA GLU A 69 34.38 13.69 8.11
C GLU A 69 35.79 13.10 8.00
N PHE A 70 36.22 12.86 6.75
CA PHE A 70 37.56 12.44 6.39
C PHE A 70 38.32 13.69 5.94
N PRO A 71 39.26 14.23 6.74
CA PRO A 71 39.90 15.51 6.43
C PRO A 71 40.72 15.52 5.14
N ASN A 72 41.22 14.35 4.73
CA ASN A 72 42.10 14.20 3.58
C ASN A 72 41.42 14.51 2.25
N ASP A 73 40.18 14.05 2.06
CA ASP A 73 39.39 14.20 0.83
C ASP A 73 38.12 15.04 1.05
N ARG A 74 37.87 15.47 2.30
CA ARG A 74 36.67 16.19 2.76
C ARG A 74 35.37 15.40 2.54
N THR A 75 35.47 14.08 2.40
CA THR A 75 34.31 13.21 2.30
C THR A 75 33.60 13.16 3.65
N ARG A 76 32.27 13.19 3.63
CA ARG A 76 31.44 13.14 4.84
C ARG A 76 30.53 11.93 4.80
N TRP A 77 30.57 11.13 5.85
CA TRP A 77 29.76 9.93 6.03
C TRP A 77 28.75 10.09 7.15
N VAL A 78 27.66 9.34 7.05
CA VAL A 78 26.70 9.14 8.14
C VAL A 78 26.77 7.67 8.53
N VAL A 79 27.32 7.37 9.70
CA VAL A 79 27.33 6.01 10.25
C VAL A 79 26.05 5.81 11.05
N ARG A 80 25.20 4.88 10.61
CA ARG A 80 23.87 4.66 11.21
C ARG A 80 23.85 3.32 11.96
N PHE A 81 23.43 3.36 13.22
CA PHE A 81 23.21 2.16 14.03
C PHE A 81 21.73 1.99 14.37
N PRO A 82 21.16 0.78 14.18
CA PRO A 82 19.82 0.48 14.65
C PRO A 82 19.77 0.43 16.18
N LEU A 83 18.72 0.99 16.76
CA LEU A 83 18.45 0.98 18.20
C LEU A 83 17.88 -0.39 18.61
N THR A 84 18.75 -1.38 18.76
CA THR A 84 18.42 -2.78 19.10
C THR A 84 17.61 -2.91 20.39
N SER A 85 17.68 -1.94 21.30
CA SER A 85 16.91 -1.92 22.55
C SER A 85 15.40 -1.71 22.36
N VAL A 86 14.97 -1.38 21.14
CA VAL A 86 13.57 -1.07 20.79
C VAL A 86 13.11 -1.89 19.58
N LEU A 87 14.05 -2.27 18.71
CA LEU A 87 13.77 -3.07 17.52
C LEU A 87 13.74 -4.55 17.89
N GLN A 88 12.62 -5.22 17.61
CA GLN A 88 12.51 -6.67 17.81
C GLN A 88 13.53 -7.44 16.95
N ASP A 89 13.79 -6.97 15.74
CA ASP A 89 14.73 -7.57 14.80
C ASP A 89 15.46 -6.46 14.01
N ALA A 90 16.56 -5.97 14.60
CA ALA A 90 17.37 -4.91 14.02
C ALA A 90 18.06 -5.34 12.71
N HIS A 91 18.45 -6.61 12.59
CA HIS A 91 19.11 -7.14 11.40
C HIS A 91 18.14 -7.16 10.22
N ARG A 92 16.95 -7.76 10.39
CA ARG A 92 15.94 -7.78 9.33
C ARG A 92 15.51 -6.38 8.91
N LYS A 93 15.45 -5.42 9.85
CA LYS A 93 15.17 -4.01 9.53
C LYS A 93 16.27 -3.39 8.67
N LEU A 94 17.54 -3.61 9.04
CA LEU A 94 18.69 -3.14 8.28
C LEU A 94 18.71 -3.77 6.87
N ASP A 95 18.52 -5.09 6.77
CA ASP A 95 18.47 -5.80 5.49
C ASP A 95 17.35 -5.24 4.60
N SER A 96 16.17 -4.97 5.18
CA SER A 96 15.06 -4.35 4.45
C SER A 96 15.37 -2.91 4.01
N GLU A 97 16.08 -2.12 4.82
CA GLU A 97 16.48 -0.75 4.46
C GLU A 97 17.49 -0.77 3.31
N ILE A 98 18.51 -1.63 3.40
CA ILE A 98 19.53 -1.83 2.35
C ILE A 98 18.86 -2.29 1.05
N ALA A 99 18.03 -3.34 1.10
CA ALA A 99 17.32 -3.86 -0.07
C ALA A 99 16.45 -2.79 -0.74
N THR A 100 15.77 -1.95 0.05
CA THR A 100 14.97 -0.84 -0.48
C THR A 100 15.83 0.22 -1.16
N MET A 101 16.98 0.56 -0.59
CA MET A 101 17.92 1.51 -1.17
C MET A 101 18.52 0.99 -2.49
N GLU A 102 18.92 -0.27 -2.53
CA GLU A 102 19.45 -0.93 -3.73
C GLU A 102 18.39 -1.04 -4.84
N PHE A 103 17.16 -1.38 -4.47
CA PHE A 103 16.03 -1.38 -5.41
C PHE A 103 15.85 0.00 -6.07
N TYR A 104 15.81 1.07 -5.28
CA TYR A 104 15.67 2.43 -5.83
C TYR A 104 16.88 2.87 -6.66
N ALA A 105 18.08 2.42 -6.30
CA ALA A 105 19.27 2.68 -7.10
C ALA A 105 19.18 2.04 -8.50
N HIS A 106 18.78 0.77 -8.58
CA HIS A 106 18.60 0.10 -9.86
C HIS A 106 17.42 0.65 -10.66
N LEU A 107 16.32 1.00 -9.98
CA LEU A 107 15.17 1.61 -10.65
C LEU A 107 15.52 3.01 -11.21
N ALA A 108 16.30 3.81 -10.46
CA ALA A 108 16.84 5.08 -10.93
C ALA A 108 17.74 4.89 -12.15
N ASP A 109 18.65 3.92 -12.11
CA ASP A 109 19.53 3.59 -13.23
C ASP A 109 18.72 3.18 -14.47
N PHE A 110 17.73 2.29 -14.31
CA PHE A 110 16.80 1.93 -15.38
C PHE A 110 16.14 3.18 -16.00
N HIS A 111 15.51 4.03 -15.20
CA HIS A 111 14.89 5.24 -15.72
C HIS A 111 15.89 6.18 -16.40
N SER A 112 17.11 6.28 -15.87
CA SER A 112 18.20 7.07 -16.46
C SER A 112 18.60 6.54 -17.84
N GLN A 113 18.74 5.22 -17.98
CA GLN A 113 19.02 4.56 -19.26
C GLN A 113 17.90 4.80 -20.28
N MET A 114 16.65 4.58 -19.87
CA MET A 114 15.47 4.82 -20.72
C MET A 114 15.39 6.27 -21.18
N ARG A 115 15.70 7.22 -20.27
CA ARG A 115 15.77 8.64 -20.61
C ARG A 115 16.84 8.95 -21.66
N GLY A 116 17.91 8.16 -21.74
CA GLY A 116 18.94 8.28 -22.78
C GLY A 116 18.47 7.87 -24.18
N LEU A 117 17.36 7.14 -24.31
CA LEU A 117 16.83 6.65 -25.59
C LEU A 117 15.83 7.65 -26.18
N GLU A 118 16.34 8.57 -27.01
CA GLU A 118 15.57 9.66 -27.61
C GLU A 118 15.09 9.37 -29.04
N PHE A 119 13.88 9.81 -29.35
CA PHE A 119 13.18 9.63 -30.61
C PHE A 119 12.57 10.96 -31.10
N ASP A 120 12.14 10.99 -32.37
CA ASP A 120 11.56 12.18 -33.01
C ASP A 120 10.01 12.19 -33.00
N ALA A 121 9.37 11.12 -32.52
CA ALA A 121 7.92 11.03 -32.42
C ALA A 121 7.47 10.15 -31.23
N ALA A 122 6.25 10.36 -30.76
CA ALA A 122 5.54 9.49 -29.82
C ALA A 122 4.74 8.41 -30.56
N GLY A 123 4.76 7.20 -30.01
CA GLY A 123 4.03 6.07 -30.56
C GLY A 123 4.55 4.72 -30.09
N ALA A 124 3.92 3.63 -30.53
CA ALA A 124 4.44 2.29 -30.29
C ALA A 124 5.62 1.97 -31.21
N LEU A 125 6.57 1.17 -30.72
CA LEU A 125 7.66 0.63 -31.54
C LEU A 125 7.20 -0.65 -32.23
N THR A 126 7.24 -0.66 -33.56
CA THR A 126 6.86 -1.84 -34.37
C THR A 126 8.01 -2.25 -35.26
N LEU A 127 8.23 -3.56 -35.39
CA LEU A 127 9.21 -4.10 -36.32
C LEU A 127 8.56 -4.27 -37.70
N GLY A 128 9.06 -3.53 -38.69
CA GLY A 128 8.60 -3.61 -40.06
C GLY A 128 8.97 -4.95 -40.72
N PRO A 129 8.30 -5.33 -41.83
CA PRO A 129 8.66 -6.52 -42.61
C PRO A 129 10.09 -6.49 -43.17
N ASP A 130 10.66 -5.30 -43.28
CA ASP A 130 12.04 -5.02 -43.69
C ASP A 130 13.07 -5.17 -42.56
N GLY A 131 12.62 -5.54 -41.35
CA GLY A 131 13.47 -5.64 -40.16
C GLY A 131 13.84 -4.30 -39.54
N THR A 132 13.25 -3.19 -39.99
CA THR A 132 13.49 -1.85 -39.42
C THR A 132 12.42 -1.48 -38.41
N PHE A 133 12.81 -0.82 -37.32
CA PHE A 133 11.84 -0.30 -36.34
C PHE A 133 11.17 0.97 -36.84
N LYS A 134 9.85 1.05 -36.69
CA LYS A 134 9.03 2.22 -37.03
C LYS A 134 8.15 2.60 -35.84
N ILE A 135 7.95 3.90 -35.67
CA ILE A 135 7.02 4.45 -34.67
C ILE A 135 5.63 4.54 -35.32
N THR A 136 4.63 3.93 -34.69
CA THR A 136 3.24 3.95 -35.14
C THR A 136 2.36 4.80 -34.22
N ALA A 137 1.05 4.62 -34.27
CA ALA A 137 0.17 5.20 -33.25
C ALA A 137 0.58 4.72 -31.83
N PRO A 138 0.39 5.55 -30.79
CA PRO A 138 0.54 5.10 -29.41
C PRO A 138 -0.35 3.89 -29.11
N LEU A 139 0.11 2.98 -28.23
CA LEU A 139 -0.64 1.83 -27.75
C LEU A 139 -0.78 1.88 -26.21
N PRO A 140 -1.52 2.84 -25.64
CA PRO A 140 -1.88 2.79 -24.21
C PRO A 140 -2.76 1.57 -23.90
N MET A 141 -2.63 1.03 -22.69
CA MET A 141 -3.42 -0.10 -22.16
C MET A 141 -4.94 0.06 -22.39
N ASP A 142 -5.47 1.28 -22.24
CA ASP A 142 -6.90 1.57 -22.44
C ASP A 142 -7.37 1.22 -23.86
N ILE A 143 -6.50 1.28 -24.87
CA ILE A 143 -6.86 0.91 -26.25
C ILE A 143 -7.12 -0.58 -26.38
N ALA A 144 -6.31 -1.44 -25.78
CA ALA A 144 -6.53 -2.89 -25.86
C ALA A 144 -7.81 -3.32 -25.15
N ALA A 145 -8.15 -2.63 -24.05
CA ALA A 145 -9.43 -2.81 -23.38
C ALA A 145 -10.62 -2.40 -24.28
N MET A 146 -10.45 -1.39 -25.13
CA MET A 146 -11.45 -0.97 -26.13
C MET A 146 -11.50 -1.89 -27.36
N GLU A 147 -10.35 -2.34 -27.87
CA GLU A 147 -10.23 -3.31 -28.99
C GLU A 147 -10.92 -4.63 -28.66
N SER A 148 -10.71 -5.14 -27.44
CA SER A 148 -11.37 -6.35 -26.94
C SER A 148 -12.89 -6.27 -26.94
N ARG A 149 -13.45 -5.04 -26.93
CA ARG A 149 -14.89 -4.76 -26.96
C ARG A 149 -15.42 -4.50 -28.38
N GLY A 150 -14.55 -4.41 -29.39
CA GLY A 150 -14.92 -4.12 -30.77
C GLY A 150 -15.22 -2.65 -31.06
N ASP A 151 -14.85 -1.74 -30.14
CA ASP A 151 -15.11 -0.30 -30.24
C ASP A 151 -13.90 0.50 -30.75
N TYR A 152 -12.84 -0.18 -31.23
CA TYR A 152 -11.61 0.46 -31.69
C TYR A 152 -11.66 0.83 -33.18
N PRO A 153 -11.57 2.12 -33.54
CA PRO A 153 -11.32 2.53 -34.91
C PRO A 153 -9.81 2.72 -35.05
N GLU A 154 -9.13 1.84 -35.81
CA GLU A 154 -7.69 1.87 -36.14
C GLU A 154 -7.16 3.23 -36.64
N SER A 155 -8.04 4.19 -36.94
CA SER A 155 -7.72 5.53 -37.45
C SER A 155 -7.66 6.65 -36.41
N TRP A 156 -7.85 6.35 -35.12
CA TRP A 156 -8.03 7.39 -34.08
C TRP A 156 -6.74 7.94 -33.54
N LEU A 157 -5.82 7.05 -33.19
CA LEU A 157 -4.51 7.44 -32.79
C LEU A 157 -3.58 7.48 -33.99
N LYS A 158 -2.73 8.48 -34.00
CA LYS A 158 -1.66 8.66 -34.96
C LYS A 158 -0.37 8.89 -34.20
N MET A 159 0.72 8.52 -34.85
CA MET A 159 2.05 8.97 -34.46
C MET A 159 2.02 10.50 -34.32
N THR A 160 2.58 11.02 -33.22
CA THR A 160 2.64 12.47 -33.00
C THR A 160 4.06 12.95 -32.85
N THR A 161 4.30 14.18 -33.31
CA THR A 161 5.62 14.84 -33.22
C THR A 161 5.58 16.08 -32.33
N THR A 162 4.46 16.33 -31.65
CA THR A 162 4.29 17.46 -30.73
C THR A 162 3.65 17.01 -29.41
N LEU A 163 3.98 17.73 -28.34
CA LEU A 163 3.37 17.51 -27.02
C LEU A 163 1.85 17.75 -27.06
N GLU A 164 1.41 18.84 -27.70
CA GLU A 164 0.00 19.20 -27.86
C GLU A 164 -0.80 18.06 -28.49
N SER A 165 -0.37 17.58 -29.68
CA SER A 165 -1.07 16.50 -30.37
C SER A 165 -1.07 15.19 -29.58
N TYR A 166 0.01 14.87 -28.85
CA TYR A 166 0.03 13.70 -27.97
C TYR A 166 -0.98 13.85 -26.82
N THR A 167 -0.99 15.01 -26.18
CA THR A 167 -1.82 15.29 -25.00
C THR A 167 -3.30 15.31 -25.37
N ASP A 168 -3.67 15.92 -26.50
CA ASP A 168 -5.03 15.92 -27.03
C ASP A 168 -5.55 14.51 -27.30
N GLN A 169 -4.71 13.64 -27.87
CA GLN A 169 -5.05 12.25 -28.11
C GLN A 169 -5.29 11.47 -26.81
N MET A 170 -4.42 11.65 -25.81
CA MET A 170 -4.60 11.01 -24.50
C MET A 170 -5.85 11.52 -23.78
N TYR A 171 -6.17 12.81 -23.91
CA TYR A 171 -7.39 13.38 -23.34
C TYR A 171 -8.65 12.87 -24.06
N ALA A 172 -8.59 12.71 -25.39
CA ALA A 172 -9.67 12.09 -26.15
C ALA A 172 -9.96 10.65 -25.71
N LEU A 173 -8.93 9.86 -25.37
CA LEU A 173 -9.08 8.53 -24.78
C LEU A 173 -9.73 8.59 -23.40
N LEU A 174 -9.29 9.51 -22.53
CA LEU A 174 -9.88 9.71 -21.21
C LEU A 174 -11.39 10.02 -21.29
N LEU A 175 -11.78 10.89 -22.24
CA LEU A 175 -13.20 11.20 -22.48
C LEU A 175 -14.00 9.97 -22.92
N ARG A 176 -13.41 9.05 -23.70
CA ARG A 176 -14.07 7.79 -24.08
C ARG A 176 -14.27 6.89 -22.89
N ARG A 177 -13.22 6.69 -22.10
CA ARG A 177 -13.28 5.89 -20.89
C ARG A 177 -14.36 6.42 -19.95
N ALA A 178 -14.46 7.74 -19.81
CA ALA A 178 -15.47 8.40 -18.99
C ALA A 178 -16.92 8.29 -19.54
N ALA A 179 -17.08 8.01 -20.84
CA ALA A 179 -18.38 7.82 -21.47
C ALA A 179 -18.96 6.41 -21.24
N GLU A 180 -18.14 5.46 -20.79
CA GLU A 180 -18.56 4.08 -20.53
C GLU A 180 -19.51 4.01 -19.33
N PRO A 181 -20.66 3.32 -19.45
CA PRO A 181 -21.63 3.21 -18.37
C PRO A 181 -21.05 2.35 -17.22
N VAL A 182 -20.93 2.96 -16.04
CA VAL A 182 -20.55 2.25 -14.80
C VAL A 182 -21.82 1.95 -14.00
N PRO A 183 -22.15 0.67 -13.72
CA PRO A 183 -23.44 0.26 -13.12
C PRO A 183 -23.81 0.90 -11.78
N GLU A 184 -22.85 1.48 -11.06
CA GLU A 184 -23.01 1.98 -9.68
C GLU A 184 -22.80 3.50 -9.56
N MET A 185 -22.66 4.24 -10.66
CA MET A 185 -22.35 5.67 -10.60
C MET A 185 -23.61 6.52 -10.32
N GLY A 186 -23.62 7.24 -9.20
CA GLY A 186 -24.70 8.15 -8.85
C GLY A 186 -24.60 9.50 -9.57
N LEU A 187 -25.68 10.29 -9.56
CA LEU A 187 -25.71 11.63 -10.15
C LEU A 187 -24.58 12.53 -9.64
N LEU A 188 -24.26 12.44 -8.35
CA LEU A 188 -23.19 13.24 -7.74
C LEU A 188 -21.81 12.85 -8.31
N ASP A 189 -21.55 11.56 -8.50
CA ASP A 189 -20.28 11.08 -9.05
C ASP A 189 -20.12 11.54 -10.50
N VAL A 190 -21.21 11.51 -11.29
CA VAL A 190 -21.24 12.04 -12.66
C VAL A 190 -20.96 13.54 -12.67
N GLN A 191 -21.54 14.31 -11.74
CA GLN A 191 -21.28 15.75 -11.63
C GLN A 191 -19.81 16.04 -11.36
N TYR A 192 -19.18 15.29 -10.44
CA TYR A 192 -17.75 15.44 -10.17
C TYR A 192 -16.92 15.08 -11.41
N LEU A 193 -17.26 13.99 -12.10
CA LEU A 193 -16.54 13.57 -13.31
C LEU A 193 -16.62 14.63 -14.42
N ILE A 194 -17.80 15.16 -14.70
CA ILE A 194 -17.99 16.20 -15.72
C ILE A 194 -17.22 17.47 -15.36
N PHE A 195 -17.30 17.91 -14.09
CA PHE A 195 -16.54 19.08 -13.62
C PHE A 195 -15.04 18.87 -13.82
N ALA A 196 -14.52 17.72 -13.35
CA ALA A 196 -13.10 17.40 -13.44
C ALA A 196 -12.62 17.38 -14.88
N LEU A 197 -13.36 16.73 -15.80
CA LEU A 197 -12.99 16.67 -17.22
C LEU A 197 -12.98 18.05 -17.87
N GLN A 198 -13.99 18.88 -17.60
CA GLN A 198 -14.10 20.23 -18.19
C GLN A 198 -13.00 21.17 -17.72
N ASP A 199 -12.71 21.14 -16.41
CA ASP A 199 -11.67 21.97 -15.81
C ASP A 199 -10.27 21.47 -16.17
N PHE A 200 -10.09 20.15 -16.28
CA PHE A 200 -8.82 19.53 -16.69
C PHE A 200 -8.45 19.87 -18.14
N GLU A 201 -9.42 19.98 -19.07
CA GLU A 201 -9.18 20.35 -20.47
C GLU A 201 -8.34 21.64 -20.58
N SER A 202 -8.75 22.70 -19.90
CA SER A 202 -8.08 24.00 -19.93
C SER A 202 -6.66 23.94 -19.35
N ARG A 203 -6.49 23.21 -18.24
CA ARG A 203 -5.20 23.05 -17.56
C ARG A 203 -4.20 22.24 -18.38
N MET A 204 -4.71 21.21 -19.04
CA MET A 204 -3.96 20.38 -19.95
C MET A 204 -3.47 21.19 -21.16
N GLN A 205 -4.33 22.05 -21.73
CA GLN A 205 -3.96 22.93 -22.84
C GLN A 205 -2.88 23.94 -22.45
N GLU A 206 -2.99 24.53 -21.24
CA GLU A 206 -1.96 25.42 -20.70
C GLU A 206 -0.61 24.68 -20.54
N PHE A 207 -0.65 23.47 -19.99
CA PHE A 207 0.52 22.60 -19.86
C PHE A 207 1.18 22.31 -21.22
N ALA A 208 0.39 21.92 -22.22
CA ALA A 208 0.90 21.60 -23.55
C ALA A 208 1.48 22.83 -24.27
N SER A 209 0.85 24.00 -24.10
CA SER A 209 1.26 25.26 -24.75
C SER A 209 2.53 25.87 -24.15
N SER A 210 2.79 25.60 -22.87
CA SER A 210 3.90 26.21 -22.12
C SER A 210 5.29 25.64 -22.43
N SER A 211 5.40 24.67 -23.35
CA SER A 211 6.60 23.83 -23.43
C SER A 211 7.30 23.87 -24.80
N PRO A 212 8.65 23.93 -24.85
CA PRO A 212 9.43 23.96 -26.10
C PRO A 212 9.34 22.64 -26.89
N LYS A 213 9.94 22.58 -28.09
CA LYS A 213 10.11 21.31 -28.82
C LYS A 213 10.78 20.28 -27.90
N HIS A 214 10.11 19.16 -27.67
CA HIS A 214 10.62 18.06 -26.85
C HIS A 214 11.17 16.94 -27.70
N LYS A 215 12.12 16.22 -27.11
CA LYS A 215 12.44 14.86 -27.53
C LYS A 215 11.42 13.88 -26.97
N PHE A 216 11.29 12.76 -27.66
CA PHE A 216 10.44 11.65 -27.23
C PHE A 216 11.32 10.60 -26.60
N VAL A 217 10.83 9.95 -25.55
CA VAL A 217 11.61 9.07 -24.69
C VAL A 217 10.93 7.71 -24.66
N LEU A 218 11.71 6.63 -24.76
CA LEU A 218 11.18 5.28 -24.62
C LEU A 218 10.69 5.06 -23.18
N THR A 219 9.50 4.47 -23.05
CA THR A 219 8.93 4.03 -21.78
C THR A 219 8.41 2.62 -21.89
N HIS A 220 8.32 1.94 -20.75
CA HIS A 220 7.75 0.60 -20.63
C HIS A 220 6.24 0.56 -20.92
N GLY A 221 5.52 1.67 -20.67
CA GLY A 221 4.08 1.77 -20.88
C GLY A 221 3.21 1.17 -19.76
N ASP A 222 3.64 0.05 -19.17
CA ASP A 222 2.98 -0.56 -18.00
C ASP A 222 4.00 -1.04 -16.95
N LEU A 223 4.89 -0.15 -16.49
CA LEU A 223 5.88 -0.56 -15.49
C LEU A 223 5.19 -0.71 -14.13
N GLN A 224 4.89 -1.94 -13.73
CA GLN A 224 4.35 -2.29 -12.40
C GLN A 224 5.35 -3.13 -11.61
N PRO A 225 5.23 -3.24 -10.27
CA PRO A 225 6.10 -4.10 -9.47
C PRO A 225 6.11 -5.57 -9.93
N SER A 226 4.98 -6.08 -10.47
CA SER A 226 4.88 -7.44 -11.03
C SER A 226 5.76 -7.67 -12.25
N ASN A 227 6.19 -6.59 -12.92
CA ASN A 227 6.97 -6.62 -14.16
C ASN A 227 8.48 -6.50 -13.89
N ILE A 228 8.88 -6.43 -12.61
CA ILE A 228 10.27 -6.27 -12.17
C ILE A 228 10.72 -7.57 -11.50
N ILE A 229 11.72 -8.23 -12.08
CA ILE A 229 12.32 -9.44 -11.53
C ILE A 229 13.49 -9.04 -10.64
N LEU A 230 13.42 -9.45 -9.37
CA LEU A 230 14.47 -9.23 -8.38
C LEU A 230 15.33 -10.49 -8.20
N GLY A 231 16.63 -10.30 -7.95
CA GLY A 231 17.53 -11.35 -7.49
C GLY A 231 17.38 -11.62 -5.99
N GLU A 232 18.10 -12.63 -5.49
CA GLU A 232 18.21 -12.92 -4.04
C GLU A 232 18.84 -11.74 -3.26
N ASP A 233 19.63 -10.94 -3.96
CA ASP A 233 20.25 -9.70 -3.50
C ASP A 233 19.33 -8.47 -3.65
N PHE A 234 18.04 -8.65 -3.98
CA PHE A 234 17.07 -7.59 -4.26
C PHE A 234 17.44 -6.63 -5.40
N SER A 235 18.48 -6.94 -6.17
CA SER A 235 18.81 -6.18 -7.38
C SER A 235 17.84 -6.48 -8.52
N ILE A 236 17.58 -5.50 -9.38
CA ILE A 236 16.74 -5.71 -10.56
C ILE A 236 17.53 -6.54 -11.58
N LYS A 237 17.11 -7.79 -11.82
CA LYS A 237 17.74 -8.69 -12.81
C LYS A 237 17.07 -8.60 -14.18
N GLY A 238 15.83 -8.13 -14.24
CA GLY A 238 15.12 -7.96 -15.50
C GLY A 238 13.82 -7.19 -15.34
N ILE A 239 13.44 -6.52 -16.42
CA ILE A 239 12.10 -5.93 -16.58
C ILE A 239 11.46 -6.63 -17.76
N ILE A 240 10.26 -7.14 -17.54
CA ILE A 240 9.50 -7.98 -18.48
C ILE A 240 8.20 -7.31 -18.86
N ASP A 241 7.48 -7.89 -19.81
CA ASP A 241 6.15 -7.43 -20.25
C ASP A 241 6.16 -6.06 -20.96
N TRP A 242 7.06 -5.94 -21.94
CA TRP A 242 7.24 -4.75 -22.77
C TRP A 242 6.15 -4.56 -23.85
N GLU A 243 5.01 -5.24 -23.75
CA GLU A 243 3.99 -5.23 -24.81
C GLU A 243 3.36 -3.83 -25.02
N TRP A 244 3.32 -3.00 -23.97
CA TRP A 244 2.82 -1.62 -24.00
C TRP A 244 3.91 -0.57 -24.21
N ALA A 245 5.13 -1.01 -24.52
CA ALA A 245 6.26 -0.11 -24.65
C ALA A 245 6.11 0.83 -25.85
N GLY A 246 6.49 2.07 -25.64
CA GLY A 246 6.36 3.11 -26.65
C GLY A 246 7.15 4.35 -26.29
N THR A 247 7.15 5.31 -27.20
CA THR A 247 7.79 6.60 -27.00
C THR A 247 6.77 7.64 -26.58
N VAL A 248 7.10 8.45 -25.58
CA VAL A 248 6.25 9.53 -25.04
C VAL A 248 7.01 10.85 -25.06
N PRO A 249 6.33 12.01 -25.12
CA PRO A 249 7.02 13.30 -24.94
C PRO A 249 7.77 13.31 -23.60
N ALA A 250 8.95 13.93 -23.54
CA ALA A 250 9.73 13.99 -22.29
C ALA A 250 8.94 14.43 -21.03
N PRO A 251 7.99 15.40 -21.11
CA PRO A 251 7.14 15.74 -19.95
C PRO A 251 6.22 14.61 -19.46
N PHE A 252 5.97 13.57 -20.27
CA PHE A 252 5.23 12.37 -19.89
C PHE A 252 6.13 11.25 -19.35
N PHE A 253 7.46 11.41 -19.40
CA PHE A 253 8.39 10.48 -18.76
C PHE A 253 8.52 10.83 -17.26
N VAL A 254 7.54 10.37 -16.49
CA VAL A 254 7.36 10.72 -15.08
C VAL A 254 7.55 9.51 -14.15
N PRO A 255 7.87 9.71 -12.86
CA PRO A 255 7.99 8.63 -11.89
C PRO A 255 6.69 7.80 -11.78
N PRO A 256 6.77 6.46 -11.62
CA PRO A 256 5.58 5.63 -11.48
C PRO A 256 4.75 5.97 -10.23
N LEU A 257 3.42 5.98 -10.37
CA LEU A 257 2.49 6.32 -9.27
C LEU A 257 2.55 5.34 -8.10
N TRP A 258 2.91 4.07 -8.34
CA TRP A 258 2.99 3.03 -7.30
C TRP A 258 4.18 3.20 -6.36
N LEU A 259 5.09 4.16 -6.58
CA LEU A 259 6.16 4.48 -5.63
C LEU A 259 5.63 4.77 -4.21
N GLY A 260 4.37 5.21 -4.08
CA GLY A 260 3.69 5.44 -2.79
C GLY A 260 3.16 4.20 -2.09
N LYS A 261 3.47 2.97 -2.56
CA LYS A 261 3.01 1.68 -1.98
C LYS A 261 1.50 1.45 -1.99
N ASN A 262 0.70 2.41 -2.43
CA ASN A 262 -0.76 2.32 -2.54
C ASN A 262 -1.20 1.97 -3.98
N ILE A 263 -2.05 0.94 -4.11
CA ILE A 263 -2.61 0.47 -5.40
C ILE A 263 -3.49 1.55 -6.05
N ALA A 264 -4.15 2.38 -5.24
CA ALA A 264 -4.81 3.60 -5.69
C ALA A 264 -3.93 4.79 -5.27
N PRO A 265 -3.47 5.63 -6.21
CA PRO A 265 -2.61 6.75 -5.89
C PRO A 265 -3.43 7.81 -5.13
N VAL A 266 -3.37 7.78 -3.79
CA VAL A 266 -3.36 9.03 -3.05
C VAL A 266 -1.96 9.59 -3.30
N ALA A 267 -1.78 10.19 -4.48
CA ALA A 267 -0.51 10.77 -4.82
C ALA A 267 -0.12 11.77 -3.71
N ASN A 268 1.17 11.96 -3.43
CA ASN A 268 1.62 12.83 -2.34
C ASN A 268 1.16 12.41 -0.92
N ASP A 269 0.99 11.11 -0.67
CA ASP A 269 1.20 10.61 0.70
C ASP A 269 2.69 10.63 1.06
N ASP A 270 2.99 10.53 2.36
CA ASP A 270 4.37 10.53 2.85
C ASP A 270 5.21 9.42 2.20
N ASP A 271 4.59 8.29 1.87
CA ASP A 271 5.23 7.16 1.21
C ASP A 271 5.72 7.51 -0.19
N PHE A 272 4.89 8.12 -1.04
CA PHE A 272 5.30 8.53 -2.38
C PHE A 272 6.44 9.55 -2.30
N ARG A 273 6.32 10.53 -1.40
CA ARG A 273 7.35 11.57 -1.23
C ARG A 273 8.69 10.96 -0.80
N ASN A 274 8.68 10.02 0.14
CA ASN A 274 9.87 9.35 0.62
C ASN A 274 10.51 8.47 -0.47
N SER A 275 9.71 7.70 -1.20
CA SER A 275 10.18 6.87 -2.32
C SER A 275 10.72 7.70 -3.47
N PHE A 276 10.03 8.79 -3.82
CA PHE A 276 10.49 9.74 -4.83
C PHE A 276 11.81 10.42 -4.42
N PHE A 277 11.95 10.77 -3.13
CA PHE A 277 13.21 11.29 -2.62
C PHE A 277 14.36 10.27 -2.76
N SER A 278 14.12 9.00 -2.43
CA SER A 278 15.13 7.92 -2.57
C SER A 278 15.57 7.72 -4.02
N ILE A 279 14.63 7.58 -4.96
CA ILE A 279 14.97 7.40 -6.39
C ILE A 279 15.69 8.63 -6.93
N ARG A 280 15.28 9.85 -6.55
CA ARG A 280 15.91 11.09 -6.99
C ARG A 280 17.34 11.22 -6.46
N ASN A 281 17.59 10.83 -5.22
CA ASN A 281 18.95 10.81 -4.67
C ASN A 281 19.85 9.84 -5.44
N ALA A 282 19.35 8.65 -5.77
CA ALA A 282 20.08 7.71 -6.60
C ALA A 282 20.37 8.29 -8.01
N LEU A 283 19.40 8.97 -8.63
CA LEU A 283 19.60 9.68 -9.89
C LEU A 283 20.68 10.76 -9.80
N ALA A 284 20.74 11.49 -8.67
CA ALA A 284 21.74 12.53 -8.43
C ALA A 284 23.15 11.94 -8.25
N VAL A 285 23.27 10.80 -7.54
CA VAL A 285 24.53 10.07 -7.39
C VAL A 285 25.04 9.56 -8.75
N GLY A 286 24.13 9.11 -9.61
CA GLY A 286 24.46 8.67 -10.98
C GLY A 286 24.62 9.80 -12.01
N ASP A 287 24.66 11.07 -11.61
CA ASP A 287 24.70 12.26 -12.48
C ASP A 287 23.67 12.24 -13.63
N SER A 288 22.47 11.71 -13.35
CA SER A 288 21.42 11.57 -14.35
C SER A 288 20.81 12.91 -14.73
N LYS A 289 20.52 13.09 -16.03
CA LYS A 289 19.73 14.23 -16.55
C LYS A 289 18.37 14.35 -15.87
N LEU A 290 17.78 13.22 -15.45
CA LEU A 290 16.50 13.19 -14.75
C LEU A 290 16.53 13.96 -13.43
N THR A 291 17.69 14.15 -12.79
CA THR A 291 17.79 14.96 -11.57
C THR A 291 17.30 16.41 -11.77
N ARG A 292 17.42 16.94 -12.99
CA ARG A 292 16.94 18.28 -13.38
C ARG A 292 15.49 18.24 -13.86
N GLU A 293 15.10 17.20 -14.59
CA GLU A 293 13.75 17.03 -15.14
C GLU A 293 12.74 16.61 -14.06
N TRP A 294 13.21 15.93 -13.01
CA TRP A 294 12.48 15.53 -11.82
C TRP A 294 12.98 16.33 -10.60
N PRO A 295 12.57 17.60 -10.48
CA PRO A 295 12.97 18.44 -9.36
C PRO A 295 12.41 17.91 -8.03
N GLU A 296 13.00 18.33 -6.91
CA GLU A 296 12.60 17.86 -5.58
C GLU A 296 11.12 18.07 -5.27
N ASN A 297 10.53 19.15 -5.77
CA ASN A 297 9.11 19.48 -5.60
C ASN A 297 8.20 18.92 -6.70
N LEU A 298 8.68 18.00 -7.56
CA LEU A 298 7.86 17.42 -8.63
C LEU A 298 6.59 16.76 -8.08
N TYR A 299 6.68 16.12 -6.91
CA TYR A 299 5.57 15.42 -6.24
C TYR A 299 4.39 16.32 -5.85
N CYS A 300 4.53 17.64 -5.87
CA CYS A 300 3.44 18.60 -5.65
C CYS A 300 3.17 19.49 -6.87
N SER A 301 3.70 19.10 -8.05
CA SER A 301 3.64 19.90 -9.27
C SER A 301 2.56 19.41 -10.23
N THR A 302 1.87 20.35 -10.89
CA THR A 302 0.98 20.06 -12.01
C THR A 302 1.70 19.41 -13.19
N LYS A 303 3.02 19.67 -13.34
CA LYS A 303 3.88 19.04 -14.35
C LYS A 303 4.02 17.52 -14.17
N TYR A 304 3.77 17.01 -12.97
CA TYR A 304 3.70 15.58 -12.71
C TYR A 304 2.28 15.05 -12.88
N PHE A 305 1.31 15.71 -12.25
CA PHE A 305 -0.04 15.18 -12.12
C PHE A 305 -0.88 15.25 -13.40
N ILE A 306 -0.62 16.21 -14.29
CA ILE A 306 -1.30 16.26 -15.60
C ILE A 306 -0.91 15.03 -16.45
N PRO A 307 0.40 14.75 -16.69
CA PRO A 307 0.81 13.52 -17.36
C PRO A 307 0.35 12.25 -16.62
N ALA A 308 0.52 12.19 -15.30
CA ALA A 308 0.16 11.01 -14.52
C ALA A 308 -1.33 10.68 -14.64
N ALA A 309 -2.22 11.68 -14.63
CA ALA A 309 -3.66 11.50 -14.81
C ALA A 309 -4.04 11.00 -16.22
N LEU A 310 -3.29 11.41 -17.25
CA LEU A 310 -3.51 10.98 -18.64
C LEU A 310 -2.96 9.59 -18.95
N LEU A 311 -1.85 9.21 -18.30
CA LEU A 311 -1.25 7.87 -18.41
C LEU A 311 -2.00 6.83 -17.56
N ASN A 312 -2.68 7.26 -16.49
CA ASN A 312 -3.37 6.37 -15.55
C ASN A 312 -4.86 6.75 -15.46
N GLN A 313 -5.57 6.64 -16.59
CA GLN A 313 -6.94 7.13 -16.74
C GLN A 313 -7.94 6.47 -15.77
N GLN A 314 -7.66 5.24 -15.34
CA GLN A 314 -8.41 4.55 -14.30
C GLN A 314 -8.39 5.26 -12.94
N PHE A 315 -7.35 6.07 -12.68
CA PHE A 315 -7.20 6.85 -11.45
C PHE A 315 -7.45 8.35 -11.66
N PHE A 316 -7.93 8.77 -12.83
CA PHE A 316 -8.12 10.18 -13.19
C PHE A 316 -8.85 10.98 -12.09
N MET A 317 -10.00 10.48 -11.64
CA MET A 317 -10.81 11.16 -10.61
C MET A 317 -10.06 11.31 -9.29
N THR A 318 -9.36 10.26 -8.87
CA THR A 318 -8.54 10.28 -7.66
C THR A 318 -7.44 11.32 -7.79
N VAL A 319 -6.60 11.21 -8.83
CA VAL A 319 -5.48 12.14 -9.07
C VAL A 319 -5.97 13.58 -9.17
N TYR A 320 -7.07 13.82 -9.90
CA TYR A 320 -7.62 15.16 -10.04
C TYR A 320 -8.05 15.74 -8.69
N TYR A 321 -8.91 15.05 -7.94
CA TYR A 321 -9.48 15.62 -6.72
C TYR A 321 -8.54 15.63 -5.53
N THR A 322 -7.59 14.69 -5.44
CA THR A 322 -6.63 14.66 -4.33
C THR A 322 -5.39 15.51 -4.61
N GLN A 323 -5.01 15.74 -5.87
CA GLN A 323 -3.76 16.42 -6.22
C GLN A 323 -3.95 17.73 -6.96
N LEU A 324 -4.59 17.68 -8.13
CA LEU A 324 -4.73 18.87 -8.98
C LEU A 324 -5.68 19.89 -8.36
N PHE A 325 -6.81 19.43 -7.81
CA PHE A 325 -7.82 20.31 -7.24
C PHE A 325 -7.26 21.18 -6.10
N PRO A 326 -6.55 20.64 -5.08
CA PRO A 326 -5.90 21.48 -4.07
C PRO A 326 -4.88 22.47 -4.62
N ILE A 327 -4.10 22.09 -5.66
CA ILE A 327 -3.11 23.00 -6.27
C ILE A 327 -3.80 24.23 -6.89
N TYR A 328 -4.95 24.03 -7.54
CA TYR A 328 -5.61 25.09 -8.29
C TYR A 328 -6.68 25.84 -7.51
N PHE A 329 -7.31 25.21 -6.53
CA PHE A 329 -8.43 25.77 -5.77
C PHE A 329 -8.10 25.97 -4.28
N GLY A 330 -6.90 25.60 -3.83
CA GLY A 330 -6.47 25.75 -2.44
C GLY A 330 -7.37 25.00 -1.46
N GLU A 331 -7.80 25.69 -0.40
CA GLU A 331 -8.65 25.14 0.67
C GLU A 331 -10.15 25.07 0.29
N ALA A 332 -10.50 25.36 -0.96
CA ALA A 332 -11.88 25.31 -1.40
C ALA A 332 -12.47 23.91 -1.22
N GLN A 333 -13.74 23.85 -0.82
CA GLN A 333 -14.44 22.58 -0.68
C GLN A 333 -14.89 22.08 -2.06
N GLN A 334 -14.45 20.88 -2.45
CA GLN A 334 -14.75 20.25 -3.75
C GLN A 334 -16.24 20.32 -4.11
N HIS A 335 -17.11 19.90 -3.19
CA HIS A 335 -18.56 19.89 -3.39
C HIS A 335 -19.16 21.29 -3.63
N VAL A 336 -18.57 22.34 -3.07
CA VAL A 336 -19.04 23.72 -3.27
C VAL A 336 -18.71 24.16 -4.68
N LYS A 337 -17.48 23.88 -5.16
CA LYS A 337 -17.05 24.23 -6.52
C LYS A 337 -17.80 23.47 -7.59
N VAL A 338 -18.02 22.16 -7.39
CA VAL A 338 -18.82 21.35 -8.32
C VAL A 338 -20.26 21.89 -8.40
N ARG A 339 -20.91 22.16 -7.26
CA ARG A 339 -22.27 22.73 -7.28
C ARG A 339 -22.33 24.10 -7.94
N GLN A 340 -21.37 24.97 -7.62
CA GLN A 340 -21.28 26.30 -8.23
C GLN A 340 -21.17 26.18 -9.75
N PHE A 341 -20.30 25.31 -10.26
CA PHE A 341 -20.16 25.07 -11.70
C PHE A 341 -21.49 24.69 -12.37
N PHE A 342 -22.27 23.76 -11.79
CA PHE A 342 -23.58 23.40 -12.37
C PHE A 342 -24.67 24.47 -12.19
N GLN A 343 -24.55 25.34 -11.18
CA GLN A 343 -25.41 26.50 -11.04
C GLN A 343 -25.09 27.56 -12.11
N ASP A 344 -23.79 27.78 -12.35
CA ASP A 344 -23.27 28.75 -13.32
C ASP A 344 -23.47 28.28 -14.77
N ASP A 345 -23.47 26.96 -15.05
CA ASP A 345 -23.75 26.38 -16.38
C ASP A 345 -25.20 26.62 -16.84
N GLY A 346 -26.09 26.99 -15.91
CA GLY A 346 -27.47 27.39 -16.16
C GLY A 346 -28.38 26.27 -16.70
N PRO A 347 -29.64 26.57 -17.05
CA PRO A 347 -30.59 25.59 -17.58
C PRO A 347 -30.22 25.09 -18.98
N ASP A 348 -29.38 25.85 -19.69
CA ASP A 348 -28.82 25.44 -20.97
C ASP A 348 -27.71 24.40 -20.79
N GLY A 349 -26.91 24.43 -19.73
CA GLY A 349 -25.91 23.38 -19.49
C GLY A 349 -24.88 23.25 -20.62
N ILE A 350 -24.37 24.37 -21.14
CA ILE A 350 -23.51 24.41 -22.34
C ILE A 350 -22.23 23.59 -22.13
N HIS A 351 -21.59 23.72 -20.97
CA HIS A 351 -20.38 22.97 -20.63
C HIS A 351 -20.69 21.48 -20.47
N SER A 352 -21.77 21.15 -19.77
CA SER A 352 -22.24 19.77 -19.62
C SER A 352 -22.59 19.12 -20.97
N ARG A 353 -23.25 19.86 -21.87
CA ARG A 353 -23.59 19.40 -23.23
C ARG A 353 -22.35 19.24 -24.11
N ARG A 354 -21.34 20.11 -23.97
CA ARG A 354 -20.07 19.99 -24.69
C ARG A 354 -19.32 18.73 -24.28
N VAL A 355 -19.13 18.50 -22.98
CA VAL A 355 -18.48 17.28 -22.48
C VAL A 355 -19.27 16.04 -22.90
N ALA A 356 -20.60 16.06 -22.75
CA ALA A 356 -21.46 14.96 -23.20
C ALA A 356 -21.40 14.74 -24.72
N SER A 357 -21.27 15.80 -25.52
CA SER A 357 -21.10 15.72 -26.98
C SER A 357 -19.75 15.09 -27.34
N LEU A 358 -18.67 15.51 -26.67
CA LEU A 358 -17.33 14.95 -26.86
C LEU A 358 -17.26 13.47 -26.47
N MET A 359 -17.91 13.09 -25.37
CA MET A 359 -18.11 11.69 -24.95
C MET A 359 -18.89 10.88 -26.00
N ARG A 360 -19.89 11.49 -26.66
CA ARG A 360 -20.80 10.82 -27.62
C ARG A 360 -20.31 10.84 -29.08
N ALA A 361 -19.35 11.69 -29.45
CA ALA A 361 -18.94 11.86 -30.84
C ALA A 361 -18.43 10.53 -31.44
N ARG A 362 -19.14 9.92 -32.38
CA ARG A 362 -18.59 8.75 -33.11
C ARG A 362 -17.63 9.24 -34.20
N PRO A 363 -16.65 8.42 -34.63
CA PRO A 363 -15.84 8.78 -35.79
C PRO A 363 -16.72 9.02 -37.03
N PRO A 364 -16.26 9.86 -37.97
CA PRO A 364 -16.84 9.87 -39.30
C PRO A 364 -16.77 8.46 -39.89
N LYS A 365 -17.91 7.91 -40.31
CA LYS A 365 -17.98 6.63 -41.02
C LYS A 365 -17.08 6.74 -42.25
N SER A 366 -15.96 6.03 -42.28
CA SER A 366 -15.25 5.83 -43.54
C SER A 366 -16.22 5.10 -44.47
N ARG A 367 -16.40 5.64 -45.69
CA ARG A 367 -17.11 4.93 -46.74
C ARG A 367 -16.41 3.58 -46.90
N ARG A 368 -17.17 2.48 -46.84
CA ARG A 368 -16.75 1.14 -47.27
C ARG A 368 -16.02 1.27 -48.61
N ALA A 369 -14.70 1.33 -48.58
CA ALA A 369 -13.88 0.92 -49.71
C ALA A 369 -13.69 -0.59 -49.55
N LEU A 370 -14.03 -1.34 -50.59
CA LEU A 370 -13.91 -2.78 -50.67
C LEU A 370 -12.55 -3.23 -50.12
N ALA A 371 -12.56 -3.97 -49.01
CA ALA A 371 -11.45 -4.84 -48.66
C ALA A 371 -11.45 -5.99 -49.67
N SER A 372 -10.59 -5.89 -50.68
CA SER A 372 -10.18 -7.00 -51.51
C SER A 372 -8.69 -7.20 -51.28
N HIS A 373 -8.33 -8.40 -50.81
CA HIS A 373 -7.01 -9.01 -50.83
C HIS A 373 -5.93 -8.40 -49.95
N CYS A 374 -5.73 -9.01 -48.78
CA CYS A 374 -4.39 -9.39 -48.30
C CYS A 374 -4.52 -10.58 -47.35
N THR A 375 -4.52 -11.77 -47.94
CA THR A 375 -4.25 -13.05 -47.28
C THR A 375 -2.75 -13.20 -47.06
N ALA A 376 -2.31 -13.35 -45.81
CA ALA A 376 -1.25 -14.27 -45.34
C ALA A 376 -0.61 -13.72 -44.06
N VAL A 377 -0.91 -14.39 -42.94
CA VAL A 377 -0.08 -14.32 -41.73
C VAL A 377 1.09 -15.31 -41.94
N PRO A 378 2.36 -14.89 -41.96
CA PRO A 378 3.47 -15.83 -41.87
C PRO A 378 3.55 -16.35 -40.43
N LYS A 379 3.64 -17.67 -40.29
CA LYS A 379 3.92 -18.37 -39.04
C LYS A 379 5.18 -17.81 -38.39
N ILE A 380 5.04 -17.16 -37.24
CA ILE A 380 6.18 -16.79 -36.38
C ILE A 380 6.80 -18.07 -35.82
N LEU A 381 8.14 -18.13 -35.89
CA LEU A 381 8.99 -19.20 -35.40
C LEU A 381 8.68 -19.53 -33.93
N ARG A 382 8.36 -20.80 -33.67
CA ARG A 382 8.40 -21.38 -32.32
C ARG A 382 9.87 -21.52 -31.91
N PHE A 383 10.28 -20.81 -30.87
CA PHE A 383 11.48 -21.16 -30.12
C PHE A 383 11.27 -22.52 -29.44
N ARG A 384 12.21 -23.44 -29.70
CA ARG A 384 12.19 -24.83 -29.23
C ARG A 384 12.89 -24.88 -27.88
N VAL A 385 12.15 -24.94 -26.78
CA VAL A 385 12.68 -25.41 -25.50
C VAL A 385 12.26 -26.86 -25.35
N SER A 386 13.24 -27.77 -25.33
CA SER A 386 13.05 -29.19 -25.10
C SER A 386 12.68 -29.43 -23.64
N THR A 387 11.51 -30.01 -23.39
CA THR A 387 11.24 -30.76 -22.16
C THR A 387 10.49 -32.04 -22.53
N GLU A 388 11.00 -33.16 -22.02
CA GLU A 388 10.47 -34.52 -22.21
C GLU A 388 9.13 -34.71 -21.48
N GLU A 389 8.29 -35.53 -22.12
CA GLU A 389 6.93 -35.90 -21.73
C GLU A 389 6.83 -36.62 -20.37
N HIS A 390 5.68 -36.50 -19.67
CA HIS A 390 4.80 -37.65 -19.36
C HIS A 390 3.36 -37.24 -18.93
N ARG A 391 2.44 -37.37 -19.89
CA ARG A 391 1.11 -38.03 -19.86
C ARG A 391 0.03 -37.73 -18.77
N ARG A 392 -1.09 -37.17 -19.29
CA ARG A 392 -2.54 -37.49 -19.11
C ARG A 392 -3.18 -37.49 -17.70
N ASN A 393 -4.26 -36.70 -17.51
CA ASN A 393 -5.63 -37.14 -17.83
C ASN A 393 -6.66 -35.99 -17.80
N ASN A 394 -7.56 -35.97 -18.78
CA ASN A 394 -8.73 -35.08 -18.88
C ASN A 394 -9.91 -35.64 -18.08
N GLN A 395 -10.67 -34.76 -17.42
CA GLN A 395 -12.10 -34.93 -17.17
C GLN A 395 -12.78 -33.56 -17.00
N THR A 396 -13.61 -33.19 -17.97
CA THR A 396 -14.74 -32.26 -17.83
C THR A 396 -15.95 -33.02 -17.25
N PRO A 397 -16.88 -32.35 -16.55
CA PRO A 397 -18.09 -31.86 -17.25
C PRO A 397 -18.66 -30.51 -16.76
N GLU A 398 -19.01 -29.65 -17.72
CA GLU A 398 -20.32 -29.04 -18.03
C GLU A 398 -21.43 -28.79 -16.96
N PRO A 399 -22.35 -27.84 -17.24
CA PRO A 399 -22.85 -26.81 -16.30
C PRO A 399 -24.34 -26.95 -15.90
N MET A 400 -24.83 -26.12 -14.98
CA MET A 400 -26.28 -25.97 -14.72
C MET A 400 -26.77 -24.53 -14.46
N ASN A 401 -27.53 -24.08 -15.46
CA ASN A 401 -28.71 -23.21 -15.52
C ASN A 401 -29.23 -22.42 -14.29
N SER A 402 -29.49 -21.16 -14.64
CA SER A 402 -30.47 -20.16 -14.16
C SER A 402 -31.87 -20.65 -13.75
N LEU A 403 -32.57 -19.84 -12.92
CA LEU A 403 -33.94 -19.27 -13.10
C LEU A 403 -34.37 -18.53 -11.80
N LYS A 404 -34.50 -17.20 -11.74
CA LYS A 404 -35.58 -16.26 -12.18
C LYS A 404 -36.78 -16.06 -11.21
N ARG A 405 -37.05 -14.76 -10.94
CA ARG A 405 -38.33 -14.06 -10.60
C ARG A 405 -38.77 -14.09 -9.12
N ARG A 406 -39.42 -13.07 -8.53
CA ARG A 406 -40.36 -12.05 -9.06
C ARG A 406 -40.54 -10.87 -8.05
N ALA A 407 -41.13 -9.77 -8.54
CA ALA A 407 -41.37 -8.48 -7.91
C ALA A 407 -42.77 -8.31 -7.23
N GLU A 408 -43.00 -7.08 -6.72
CA GLU A 408 -44.24 -6.38 -6.27
C GLU A 408 -44.59 -6.53 -4.77
N GLU A 409 -45.04 -5.53 -3.99
CA GLU A 409 -45.25 -4.06 -4.10
C GLU A 409 -45.69 -3.57 -2.69
N ALA A 410 -45.39 -2.32 -2.30
CA ALA A 410 -46.27 -1.38 -1.58
C ALA A 410 -45.50 -0.25 -0.86
N ALA A 411 -45.88 0.99 -1.16
CA ALA A 411 -45.69 2.23 -0.39
C ALA A 411 -47.11 2.86 -0.18
N PRO A 412 -47.36 3.95 0.59
CA PRO A 412 -46.45 4.88 1.31
C PRO A 412 -46.92 5.31 2.74
N GLU A 413 -46.10 6.06 3.50
CA GLU A 413 -46.33 7.47 3.92
C GLU A 413 -45.46 7.96 5.11
N ASN A 414 -45.27 9.29 5.12
CA ASN A 414 -44.30 10.10 5.86
C ASN A 414 -44.54 10.21 7.39
N THR A 415 -43.46 10.37 8.17
CA THR A 415 -43.18 11.59 8.96
C THR A 415 -41.96 11.47 9.90
N ASN A 416 -41.25 12.60 10.03
CA ASN A 416 -40.42 13.07 11.16
C ASN A 416 -38.92 12.68 11.30
N LYS A 417 -38.09 13.70 11.00
CA LYS A 417 -36.84 14.15 11.65
C LYS A 417 -35.82 13.07 12.06
N LYS A 418 -34.90 12.71 11.15
CA LYS A 418 -33.65 12.05 11.52
C LYS A 418 -32.63 13.07 12.04
N LYS A 419 -32.37 13.03 13.35
CA LYS A 419 -31.13 13.50 13.98
C LYS A 419 -29.92 12.98 13.20
N ARG A 420 -28.91 13.83 12.99
CA ARG A 420 -27.59 13.49 12.42
C ARG A 420 -27.10 12.17 13.03
N LYS A 421 -27.05 11.10 12.23
CA LYS A 421 -26.34 9.87 12.62
C LYS A 421 -24.85 10.13 12.48
N ASN A 422 -24.11 9.99 13.57
CA ASN A 422 -22.66 9.91 13.55
C ASN A 422 -22.21 8.79 12.59
N LYS A 423 -21.11 9.00 11.89
CA LYS A 423 -20.46 8.09 10.91
C LYS A 423 -20.03 6.72 11.49
N PHE A 424 -20.43 6.39 12.72
CA PHE A 424 -20.05 5.18 13.47
C PHE A 424 -21.18 4.14 13.58
N SER A 425 -22.33 4.35 12.97
CA SER A 425 -23.46 3.38 13.02
C SER A 425 -23.23 2.11 12.16
N ALA A 426 -22.12 1.98 11.44
CA ALA A 426 -21.86 0.83 10.57
C ALA A 426 -21.20 -0.37 11.29
N GLU A 427 -20.59 -0.19 12.47
CA GLU A 427 -19.99 -1.28 13.26
C GLU A 427 -21.06 -2.18 13.94
N ASP A 428 -22.31 -1.70 14.06
CA ASP A 428 -23.35 -2.25 14.95
C ASP A 428 -24.08 -3.52 14.42
N LYS A 429 -24.05 -3.81 13.11
CA LYS A 429 -24.80 -4.96 12.54
C LYS A 429 -24.14 -6.32 12.70
N SER A 430 -22.91 -6.35 13.20
CA SER A 430 -22.04 -7.54 13.26
C SER A 430 -21.73 -7.99 14.68
N LEU A 431 -22.21 -7.23 15.66
CA LEU A 431 -22.19 -7.55 17.06
C LEU A 431 -23.48 -8.32 17.37
N ASP A 432 -23.34 -9.60 17.68
CA ASP A 432 -24.43 -10.36 18.27
C ASP A 432 -24.50 -9.97 19.75
N THR A 433 -25.48 -9.14 20.09
CA THR A 433 -25.68 -8.61 21.45
C THR A 433 -26.23 -9.65 22.43
N GLU A 434 -26.84 -10.73 21.95
CA GLU A 434 -27.32 -11.83 22.78
C GLU A 434 -26.17 -12.77 23.17
N LEU A 435 -25.29 -13.09 22.20
CA LEU A 435 -24.12 -13.93 22.42
C LEU A 435 -22.87 -13.15 22.91
N GLY A 436 -22.90 -11.82 22.83
CA GLY A 436 -21.75 -10.96 23.14
C GLY A 436 -20.56 -11.16 22.17
N LEU A 437 -20.83 -11.62 20.94
CA LEU A 437 -19.82 -11.98 19.95
C LEU A 437 -19.72 -10.93 18.86
N ASN A 438 -18.49 -10.64 18.44
CA ASN A 438 -18.24 -9.87 17.22
C ASN A 438 -18.01 -10.85 16.06
N MET A 439 -19.02 -10.98 15.20
CA MET A 439 -19.00 -11.93 14.08
C MET A 439 -18.10 -11.48 12.91
N LEU A 440 -17.61 -10.23 12.90
CA LEU A 440 -16.67 -9.76 11.87
C LEU A 440 -15.40 -10.62 11.84
N PHE A 441 -14.86 -10.94 13.01
CA PHE A 441 -13.60 -11.67 13.12
C PHE A 441 -13.67 -13.12 12.62
N SER A 442 -14.88 -13.66 12.41
CA SER A 442 -15.06 -14.98 11.79
C SER A 442 -14.87 -14.97 10.28
N ARG A 443 -14.93 -13.78 9.65
CA ARG A 443 -14.88 -13.61 8.18
C ARG A 443 -13.64 -12.85 7.71
N MET A 444 -12.75 -12.50 8.61
CA MET A 444 -11.49 -11.81 8.29
C MET A 444 -10.40 -12.87 8.17
N ASP A 445 -9.79 -12.95 7.00
CA ASP A 445 -8.53 -13.69 6.81
C ASP A 445 -7.38 -12.99 7.57
N ASN A 446 -6.20 -13.60 7.52
CA ASN A 446 -5.02 -13.10 8.22
C ASN A 446 -4.60 -11.70 7.76
N GLN A 447 -4.78 -11.34 6.48
CA GLN A 447 -4.42 -10.03 5.96
C GLN A 447 -5.43 -8.95 6.41
N LEU A 448 -6.73 -9.23 6.31
CA LEU A 448 -7.78 -8.34 6.79
C LEU A 448 -7.70 -8.11 8.30
N LEU A 449 -7.28 -9.12 9.08
CA LEU A 449 -7.01 -8.95 10.51
C LEU A 449 -5.80 -8.04 10.77
N ALA A 450 -4.72 -8.19 9.99
CA ALA A 450 -3.55 -7.31 10.09
C ALA A 450 -3.91 -5.86 9.76
N ASP A 451 -4.66 -5.63 8.69
CA ASP A 451 -5.13 -4.31 8.28
C ASP A 451 -6.08 -3.70 9.32
N TYR A 452 -6.97 -4.52 9.89
CA TYR A 452 -7.85 -4.09 10.98
C TYR A 452 -7.04 -3.68 12.23
N LEU A 453 -6.02 -4.44 12.61
CA LEU A 453 -5.12 -4.10 13.71
C LEU A 453 -4.37 -2.80 13.43
N ALA A 454 -3.78 -2.65 12.23
CA ALA A 454 -3.09 -1.44 11.81
C ALA A 454 -4.02 -0.22 11.83
N GLN A 455 -5.27 -0.37 11.38
CA GLN A 455 -6.27 0.70 11.45
C GLN A 455 -6.59 1.10 12.90
N LYS A 456 -6.74 0.13 13.82
CA LYS A 456 -6.97 0.44 15.24
C LYS A 456 -5.73 1.08 15.89
N LEU A 457 -4.53 0.62 15.55
CA LEU A 457 -3.27 1.22 16.00
C LEU A 457 -3.19 2.68 15.55
N GLY A 458 -3.45 3.00 14.29
CA GLY A 458 -3.48 4.39 13.82
C GLY A 458 -4.57 5.24 14.46
N ARG A 459 -5.73 4.65 14.78
CA ARG A 459 -6.84 5.36 15.44
C ARG A 459 -6.53 5.73 16.89
N PHE A 460 -5.89 4.85 17.64
CA PHE A 460 -5.61 5.05 19.08
C PHE A 460 -4.20 5.57 19.36
N GLY A 461 -3.29 5.42 18.41
CA GLY A 461 -1.91 5.89 18.47
C GLY A 461 -1.70 7.27 17.85
N THR A 462 -2.54 8.24 18.20
CA THR A 462 -2.51 9.59 17.60
C THR A 462 -1.24 10.38 17.91
N ASP A 463 -0.46 9.91 18.88
CA ASP A 463 0.81 10.48 19.32
C ASP A 463 2.04 9.70 18.80
N LEU A 464 1.83 8.70 17.96
CA LEU A 464 2.89 7.92 17.33
C LEU A 464 3.14 8.42 15.92
N SER A 465 4.42 8.53 15.55
CA SER A 465 4.79 8.86 14.18
C SER A 465 4.38 7.74 13.22
N PRO A 466 4.22 8.03 11.91
CA PRO A 466 3.94 7.00 10.91
C PRO A 466 4.93 5.83 10.93
N VAL A 467 6.19 6.11 11.25
CA VAL A 467 7.25 5.10 11.32
C VAL A 467 7.10 4.21 12.57
N GLU A 468 6.72 4.78 13.72
CA GLU A 468 6.48 4.01 14.94
C GLU A 468 5.20 3.16 14.82
N LEU A 469 4.17 3.68 14.14
CA LEU A 469 2.98 2.91 13.82
C LEU A 469 3.33 1.70 12.93
N SER A 470 4.13 1.92 11.88
CA SER A 470 4.63 0.85 11.01
C SER A 470 5.35 -0.25 11.81
N ASP A 471 6.20 0.12 12.76
CA ASP A 471 6.96 -0.83 13.59
C ASP A 471 6.06 -1.65 14.54
N MET A 472 4.91 -1.10 14.96
CA MET A 472 3.94 -1.83 15.79
C MET A 472 2.92 -2.64 14.98
N THR A 473 2.86 -2.47 13.65
CA THR A 473 1.95 -3.26 12.82
C THR A 473 2.36 -4.73 12.83
N VAL A 474 1.37 -5.60 12.94
CA VAL A 474 1.58 -7.05 12.90
C VAL A 474 1.38 -7.50 11.46
N SER A 475 2.38 -8.17 10.87
CA SER A 475 2.25 -8.74 9.52
C SER A 475 1.14 -9.78 9.47
N GLY A 476 0.39 -9.83 8.37
CA GLY A 476 -0.60 -10.88 8.12
C GLY A 476 0.00 -12.29 8.19
N THR A 477 1.29 -12.47 7.87
CA THR A 477 1.99 -13.76 8.00
C THR A 477 2.20 -14.21 9.46
N ALA A 478 2.19 -13.27 10.40
CA ALA A 478 2.27 -13.57 11.83
C ALA A 478 0.90 -13.93 12.44
N ILE A 479 -0.19 -13.79 11.66
CA ILE A 479 -1.55 -14.10 12.07
C ILE A 479 -1.95 -15.42 11.39
N THR A 480 -2.38 -16.40 12.18
CA THR A 480 -2.96 -17.63 11.64
C THR A 480 -4.34 -17.33 11.06
N ASP A 481 -4.55 -17.66 9.79
CA ASP A 481 -5.88 -17.60 9.19
C ASP A 481 -6.81 -18.56 9.93
N SER A 482 -7.91 -18.03 10.43
CA SER A 482 -8.88 -18.76 11.25
C SER A 482 -10.25 -18.90 10.59
N THR A 483 -10.39 -18.49 9.33
CA THR A 483 -11.67 -18.47 8.60
C THR A 483 -12.25 -19.87 8.38
N ASP A 484 -11.41 -20.90 8.36
CA ASP A 484 -11.81 -22.31 8.21
C ASP A 484 -12.56 -22.87 9.44
N PHE A 485 -12.48 -22.20 10.60
CA PHE A 485 -13.26 -22.58 11.77
C PHE A 485 -14.69 -22.02 11.70
N THR A 486 -15.62 -22.88 11.32
CA THR A 486 -17.03 -22.53 11.04
C THR A 486 -17.96 -22.59 12.26
N GLU A 487 -17.54 -23.21 13.37
CA GLU A 487 -18.30 -23.24 14.61
C GLU A 487 -18.33 -21.87 15.31
N GLN A 488 -19.31 -21.67 16.20
CA GLN A 488 -19.40 -20.43 16.98
C GLN A 488 -18.20 -20.28 17.92
N ARG A 489 -17.58 -19.09 17.91
CA ARG A 489 -16.38 -18.78 18.72
C ARG A 489 -16.74 -18.36 20.16
N THR A 490 -17.44 -19.24 20.88
CA THR A 490 -17.85 -19.05 22.29
C THR A 490 -16.80 -19.57 23.27
N LEU A 491 -16.95 -19.25 24.57
CA LEU A 491 -16.08 -19.79 25.63
C LEU A 491 -16.16 -21.31 25.73
N GLU A 492 -17.31 -21.91 25.48
CA GLU A 492 -17.50 -23.36 25.51
C GLU A 492 -16.69 -24.06 24.42
N LYS A 493 -16.62 -23.43 23.23
CA LYS A 493 -15.91 -23.92 22.05
C LYS A 493 -14.47 -23.44 21.94
N LEU A 494 -14.03 -22.53 22.80
CA LEU A 494 -12.64 -22.04 22.82
C LEU A 494 -11.60 -23.17 22.85
N PRO A 495 -11.75 -24.24 23.64
CA PRO A 495 -10.76 -25.30 23.65
C PRO A 495 -10.72 -26.12 22.34
N ASP A 496 -11.84 -26.21 21.63
CA ASP A 496 -11.94 -26.89 20.33
C ASP A 496 -11.33 -26.01 19.23
N PHE A 497 -11.58 -24.70 19.29
CA PHE A 497 -10.91 -23.70 18.45
C PHE A 497 -9.38 -23.77 18.59
N LEU A 498 -8.86 -23.78 19.82
CA LEU A 498 -7.42 -23.90 20.07
C LEU A 498 -6.87 -25.23 19.54
N GLY A 499 -7.61 -26.33 19.72
CA GLY A 499 -7.24 -27.64 19.18
C GLY A 499 -7.16 -27.67 17.66
N HIS A 500 -8.09 -27.00 16.98
CA HIS A 500 -8.18 -26.97 15.51
C HIS A 500 -6.95 -26.33 14.85
N PHE A 501 -6.46 -25.22 15.42
CA PHE A 501 -5.30 -24.48 14.88
C PHE A 501 -3.95 -24.90 15.46
N CYS A 502 -3.93 -25.85 16.40
CA CYS A 502 -2.68 -26.43 16.88
C CYS A 502 -2.24 -27.58 15.99
N LYS A 503 -0.96 -27.58 15.57
CA LYS A 503 -0.35 -28.71 14.82
C LYS A 503 -0.50 -30.06 15.54
N ASN A 504 -0.56 -30.04 16.88
CA ASN A 504 -0.78 -31.21 17.71
C ASN A 504 -1.68 -30.85 18.92
N PRO A 505 -2.96 -31.25 18.96
CA PRO A 505 -3.87 -30.90 20.06
C PRO A 505 -3.38 -31.34 21.44
N ASP A 506 -2.65 -32.46 21.53
CA ASP A 506 -2.10 -32.96 22.80
C ASP A 506 -1.02 -32.02 23.38
N SER A 507 -0.45 -31.12 22.56
CA SER A 507 0.55 -30.17 23.06
C SER A 507 -0.05 -29.10 23.96
N LEU A 508 -1.35 -28.81 23.86
CA LEU A 508 -2.04 -27.82 24.70
C LEU A 508 -2.01 -28.18 26.20
N ALA A 509 -1.94 -29.48 26.52
CA ALA A 509 -1.81 -29.98 27.88
C ALA A 509 -0.36 -30.19 28.33
N LYS A 510 0.63 -29.92 27.46
CA LYS A 510 2.06 -30.08 27.76
C LYS A 510 2.65 -28.73 28.14
N ALA A 511 3.66 -28.74 29.01
CA ALA A 511 4.38 -27.54 29.43
C ALA A 511 5.89 -27.73 29.25
N SER A 512 6.59 -26.61 29.08
CA SER A 512 8.05 -26.57 29.13
C SER A 512 8.57 -27.23 30.42
N LYS A 513 9.79 -27.80 30.36
CA LYS A 513 10.49 -28.25 31.58
C LYS A 513 10.88 -27.05 32.46
N LYS A 514 11.12 -25.88 31.84
CA LYS A 514 11.38 -24.63 32.55
C LYS A 514 10.10 -24.15 33.23
N LYS A 515 10.17 -23.83 34.52
CA LYS A 515 9.05 -23.30 35.30
C LYS A 515 8.71 -21.88 34.84
N GLY A 516 7.44 -21.49 34.97
CA GLY A 516 6.97 -20.16 34.60
C GLY A 516 7.07 -19.82 33.11
N ASN A 517 7.23 -20.83 32.24
CA ASN A 517 7.43 -20.67 30.79
C ASN A 517 6.28 -21.35 30.02
N PRO A 518 5.13 -20.68 29.86
CA PRO A 518 4.03 -21.20 29.07
C PRO A 518 4.36 -21.17 27.58
N HIS A 519 3.76 -22.10 26.83
CA HIS A 519 3.87 -22.11 25.37
C HIS A 519 2.85 -21.17 24.71
N SER A 520 1.80 -20.77 25.43
CA SER A 520 0.75 -19.90 24.90
C SER A 520 0.25 -18.92 25.95
N ILE A 521 0.05 -17.68 25.52
CA ILE A 521 -0.50 -16.59 26.32
C ILE A 521 -1.80 -16.13 25.67
N ILE A 522 -2.89 -16.11 26.44
CA ILE A 522 -4.17 -15.55 26.03
C ILE A 522 -4.33 -14.18 26.70
N VAL A 523 -4.39 -13.14 25.90
CA VAL A 523 -4.50 -11.75 26.36
C VAL A 523 -5.94 -11.28 26.29
N THR A 524 -6.44 -10.64 27.35
CA THR A 524 -7.78 -10.06 27.39
C THR A 524 -7.81 -8.74 28.14
N GLY A 525 -8.68 -7.82 27.72
CA GLY A 525 -8.73 -6.47 28.28
C GLY A 525 -9.43 -6.35 29.64
N ALA A 526 -9.90 -7.44 30.26
CA ALA A 526 -10.56 -7.37 31.56
C ALA A 526 -10.30 -8.62 32.43
N GLY A 527 -10.08 -8.43 33.73
CA GLY A 527 -9.80 -9.53 34.66
C GLY A 527 -10.97 -10.52 34.85
N LEU A 528 -12.22 -10.05 34.74
CA LEU A 528 -13.40 -10.95 34.73
C LEU A 528 -13.36 -11.89 33.52
N ARG A 529 -13.11 -11.36 32.31
CA ARG A 529 -12.94 -12.15 31.09
C ARG A 529 -11.76 -13.12 31.21
N ALA A 530 -10.65 -12.70 31.80
CA ALA A 530 -9.50 -13.57 32.05
C ALA A 530 -9.89 -14.76 32.93
N ALA A 531 -10.68 -14.53 33.98
CA ALA A 531 -11.16 -15.61 34.84
C ALA A 531 -12.05 -16.62 34.09
N ASP A 532 -12.92 -16.15 33.20
CA ASP A 532 -13.81 -17.02 32.41
C ASP A 532 -13.05 -17.82 31.37
N ILE A 533 -12.10 -17.19 30.66
CA ILE A 533 -11.19 -17.89 29.75
C ILE A 533 -10.38 -18.97 30.49
N VAL A 534 -9.83 -18.65 31.67
CA VAL A 534 -9.10 -19.64 32.49
C VAL A 534 -9.97 -20.83 32.86
N ARG A 535 -11.27 -20.63 33.11
CA ARG A 535 -12.21 -21.74 33.36
C ARG A 535 -12.39 -22.59 32.12
N ALA A 536 -12.57 -21.97 30.95
CA ALA A 536 -12.74 -22.67 29.68
C ALA A 536 -11.51 -23.53 29.30
N VAL A 537 -10.31 -22.98 29.45
CA VAL A 537 -9.06 -23.70 29.12
C VAL A 537 -8.52 -24.58 30.26
N ARG A 538 -9.23 -24.66 31.40
CA ARG A 538 -8.81 -25.46 32.56
C ARG A 538 -8.67 -26.96 32.24
N LYS A 539 -9.36 -27.45 31.20
CA LYS A 539 -9.26 -28.84 30.74
C LYS A 539 -7.83 -29.25 30.36
N PHE A 540 -6.95 -28.28 30.07
CA PHE A 540 -5.55 -28.50 29.74
C PHE A 540 -4.60 -28.44 30.97
N ALA A 541 -5.13 -28.24 32.18
CA ALA A 541 -4.36 -28.31 33.42
C ALA A 541 -4.28 -29.74 33.97
N SER A 542 -3.22 -30.04 34.71
CA SER A 542 -3.04 -31.29 35.45
C SER A 542 -2.51 -31.00 36.87
N LYS A 543 -2.24 -32.05 37.66
CA LYS A 543 -1.64 -31.88 39.01
C LYS A 543 -0.25 -31.24 38.97
N GLU A 544 0.50 -31.46 37.88
CA GLU A 544 1.88 -30.99 37.72
C GLU A 544 2.02 -29.78 36.79
N ILE A 545 1.00 -29.53 35.94
CA ILE A 545 1.00 -28.45 34.95
C ILE A 545 -0.20 -27.54 35.20
N ALA A 546 0.07 -26.26 35.44
CA ALA A 546 -0.95 -25.27 35.72
C ALA A 546 -1.36 -24.48 34.46
N VAL A 547 -2.60 -23.99 34.46
CA VAL A 547 -3.02 -22.85 33.65
C VAL A 547 -2.91 -21.60 34.53
N ALA A 548 -2.06 -20.64 34.13
CA ALA A 548 -1.74 -19.47 34.94
C ALA A 548 -2.79 -18.36 34.81
N LYS A 549 -3.04 -17.68 35.95
CA LYS A 549 -3.94 -16.53 36.05
C LYS A 549 -3.12 -15.27 36.31
N LEU A 550 -2.92 -14.45 35.28
CA LEU A 550 -2.02 -13.29 35.31
C LEU A 550 -2.81 -11.98 35.22
N PHE A 551 -3.66 -11.72 36.22
CA PHE A 551 -4.46 -10.48 36.33
C PHE A 551 -4.65 -10.05 37.80
N ALA A 552 -4.98 -8.77 38.02
CA ALA A 552 -4.86 -8.09 39.33
C ALA A 552 -5.99 -8.32 40.35
N LYS A 553 -6.96 -9.23 40.10
CA LYS A 553 -8.19 -9.28 40.91
C LYS A 553 -8.04 -9.93 42.29
N HIS A 554 -7.21 -10.98 42.40
CA HIS A 554 -7.14 -11.82 43.61
C HIS A 554 -5.73 -12.32 43.96
N MET A 555 -4.70 -11.88 43.23
CA MET A 555 -3.30 -12.22 43.51
C MET A 555 -2.43 -10.98 43.32
N LYS A 556 -1.56 -10.72 44.29
CA LYS A 556 -0.52 -9.70 44.16
C LYS A 556 0.52 -10.15 43.14
N VAL A 557 1.29 -9.21 42.61
CA VAL A 557 2.34 -9.48 41.61
C VAL A 557 3.37 -10.44 42.18
N ASP A 558 3.87 -10.16 43.39
CA ASP A 558 4.85 -11.01 44.08
C ASP A 558 4.37 -12.45 44.28
N GLU A 559 3.07 -12.64 44.48
CA GLU A 559 2.47 -13.97 44.61
C GLU A 559 2.44 -14.70 43.27
N GLN A 560 2.20 -13.97 42.17
CA GLN A 560 2.25 -14.51 40.81
C GLN A 560 3.69 -14.81 40.37
N VAL A 561 4.66 -13.98 40.74
CA VAL A 561 6.10 -14.24 40.54
C VAL A 561 6.47 -15.55 41.24
N LYS A 562 6.20 -15.67 42.54
CA LYS A 562 6.46 -16.90 43.33
C LYS A 562 5.73 -18.12 42.77
N PHE A 563 4.55 -17.93 42.20
CA PHE A 563 3.79 -19.01 41.55
C PHE A 563 4.47 -19.48 40.26
N LEU A 564 4.88 -18.56 39.39
CA LEU A 564 5.57 -18.86 38.13
C LEU A 564 6.95 -19.50 38.37
N GLU A 565 7.68 -19.09 39.41
CA GLU A 565 8.95 -19.71 39.79
C GLU A 565 8.81 -21.18 40.25
N LYS A 566 7.63 -21.54 40.80
CA LYS A 566 7.40 -22.86 41.40
C LYS A 566 6.73 -23.85 40.47
N MET A 567 5.85 -23.38 39.59
CA MET A 567 4.98 -24.22 38.77
C MET A 567 5.41 -24.27 37.31
N ARG A 568 5.17 -25.43 36.66
CA ARG A 568 5.19 -25.52 35.20
C ARG A 568 3.85 -25.05 34.67
N VAL A 569 3.87 -24.20 33.64
CA VAL A 569 2.66 -23.60 33.05
C VAL A 569 2.58 -24.01 31.60
N SER A 570 1.41 -24.46 31.13
CA SER A 570 1.17 -24.69 29.70
C SER A 570 0.62 -23.43 29.03
N ILE A 571 -0.52 -22.96 29.52
CA ILE A 571 -1.23 -21.79 29.04
C ILE A 571 -1.30 -20.74 30.15
N ALA A 572 -0.97 -19.50 29.83
CA ALA A 572 -1.20 -18.35 30.70
C ALA A 572 -2.34 -17.48 30.16
N VAL A 573 -3.19 -16.97 31.04
CA VAL A 573 -4.26 -16.03 30.66
C VAL A 573 -4.10 -14.77 31.50
N GLY A 574 -3.97 -13.63 30.84
CA GLY A 574 -3.62 -12.39 31.52
C GLY A 574 -4.21 -11.14 30.90
N THR A 575 -4.11 -10.06 31.69
CA THR A 575 -4.41 -8.69 31.23
C THR A 575 -3.11 -7.99 30.83
N PRO A 576 -3.09 -7.12 29.81
CA PRO A 576 -1.88 -6.44 29.35
C PRO A 576 -1.04 -5.81 30.48
N ALA A 577 -1.69 -5.07 31.37
CA ALA A 577 -1.01 -4.41 32.50
C ALA A 577 -0.24 -5.40 33.39
N ARG A 578 -0.88 -6.51 33.78
CA ARG A 578 -0.24 -7.52 34.65
C ARG A 578 0.82 -8.35 33.92
N LEU A 579 0.63 -8.64 32.64
CA LEU A 579 1.65 -9.32 31.84
C LEU A 579 2.91 -8.45 31.73
N SER A 580 2.75 -7.16 31.44
CA SER A 580 3.87 -6.21 31.43
C SER A 580 4.59 -6.17 32.77
N GLU A 581 3.84 -6.02 33.86
CA GLU A 581 4.40 -5.94 35.22
C GLU A 581 5.18 -7.22 35.62
N LEU A 582 4.72 -8.40 35.19
CA LEU A 582 5.45 -9.65 35.42
C LEU A 582 6.73 -9.75 34.59
N ILE A 583 6.68 -9.30 33.33
CA ILE A 583 7.88 -9.22 32.47
C ILE A 583 8.92 -8.28 33.08
N ASP A 584 8.47 -7.15 33.62
CA ASP A 584 9.33 -6.17 34.30
C ASP A 584 9.99 -6.75 35.57
N ASN A 585 9.34 -7.70 36.23
CA ASN A 585 9.90 -8.44 37.37
C ASN A 585 10.77 -9.64 36.94
N GLY A 586 11.21 -9.69 35.68
CA GLY A 586 12.12 -10.72 35.16
C GLY A 586 11.45 -12.08 34.92
N MET A 587 10.11 -12.15 34.96
CA MET A 587 9.40 -13.34 34.55
C MET A 587 9.31 -13.38 33.01
N CYS A 588 9.39 -14.56 32.41
CA CYS A 588 9.02 -14.76 30.99
C CYS A 588 7.76 -15.64 30.92
N PRO A 589 6.60 -15.11 31.37
CA PRO A 589 5.32 -15.80 31.29
C PRO A 589 4.76 -15.81 29.87
#